data_AF-A0A5N9DSC7-F1
#
_entry.id   AF-A0A5N9DSC7-F1
#
_cell.length_a   1.000
_cell.length_b   1.000
_cell.length_c   1.000
_cell.angle_alpha   90.00
_cell.angle_beta   90.00
_cell.angle_gamma   90.00
#
_symmetry.space_group_name_H-M   'P 1'
#
loop_
_entity.id
_entity.type
_entity.pdbx_description
1 polymer ?
#
loop_
_entity_poly.entity_id
_entity_poly.type
_entity_poly.pdbx_seq_one_letter_code
_entity_poly.pdbx_strand_id
1 'polypeptide(L)' 'MKPKDSQVENSEEENEVPIIPCKKNKSHQWIIEAPNGPASSGKCDICGATREFSNYVETSAWGYDISAGQISSD' A
#
# COMPACT_ATOMS: atom_id res chain seq x y z
N MET A 1 -5.14 24.35 -42.94
CA MET A 1 -6.13 23.65 -42.10
C MET A 1 -5.51 23.44 -40.72
N LYS A 2 -6.09 23.98 -39.67
CA LYS A 2 -5.70 23.72 -38.28
C LYS A 2 -6.70 22.69 -37.73
N PRO A 3 -6.28 21.52 -37.23
CA PRO A 3 -7.17 20.68 -36.47
C PRO A 3 -7.36 21.27 -35.07
N LYS A 4 -8.59 21.07 -34.60
CA LYS A 4 -9.27 21.75 -33.51
C LYS A 4 -8.71 21.38 -32.14
N ASP A 5 -8.73 22.37 -31.27
CA ASP A 5 -8.66 22.25 -29.83
C ASP A 5 -9.60 21.16 -29.30
N SER A 6 -9.09 20.30 -28.43
CA SER A 6 -9.90 19.49 -27.52
C SER A 6 -9.31 19.68 -26.14
N GLN A 7 -9.78 20.74 -25.48
CA GLN A 7 -9.71 20.85 -24.04
C GLN A 7 -10.62 19.75 -23.48
N VAL A 8 -10.01 18.68 -22.95
CA VAL A 8 -10.71 17.80 -22.02
C VAL A 8 -10.58 18.47 -20.66
N GLU A 9 -11.55 19.34 -20.40
CA GLU A 9 -11.78 19.96 -19.10
C GLU A 9 -12.38 18.88 -18.20
N ASN A 10 -11.52 18.12 -17.51
CA ASN A 10 -11.96 17.28 -16.41
C ASN A 10 -11.89 18.13 -15.15
N SER A 11 -13.06 18.60 -14.74
CA SER A 11 -13.32 19.24 -13.46
C SER A 11 -13.21 18.18 -12.38
N GLU A 12 -12.00 18.02 -11.84
CA GLU A 12 -11.77 17.27 -10.61
C GLU A 12 -12.28 18.16 -9.46
N GLU A 13 -13.59 18.11 -9.25
CA GLU A 13 -14.26 18.63 -8.07
C GLU A 13 -13.70 17.87 -6.87
N GLU A 14 -12.77 18.53 -6.17
CA GLU A 14 -12.11 18.05 -4.96
C GLU A 14 -13.15 17.91 -3.84
N ASN A 15 -13.90 16.80 -3.88
CA ASN A 15 -14.76 16.39 -2.78
C ASN A 15 -13.85 16.03 -1.61
N GLU A 16 -13.64 17.00 -0.72
CA GLU A 16 -12.89 16.82 0.51
C GLU A 16 -13.53 15.71 1.35
N VAL A 17 -12.96 14.50 1.22
CA VAL A 17 -13.40 13.34 1.99
C VAL A 17 -13.16 13.66 3.46
N PRO A 18 -14.17 13.60 4.34
CA PRO A 18 -13.99 13.95 5.74
C PRO A 18 -12.90 13.08 6.34
N ILE A 19 -11.78 13.71 6.72
CA ILE A 19 -10.61 13.04 7.29
C ILE A 19 -11.00 12.53 8.67
N ILE A 20 -11.52 11.30 8.77
CA ILE A 20 -11.80 10.66 10.05
C ILE A 20 -10.44 10.32 10.68
N PRO A 21 -10.07 10.91 11.83
CA PRO A 21 -8.78 10.61 12.45
C PRO A 21 -8.80 9.19 13.02
N CYS A 22 -7.87 8.36 12.55
CA CYS A 22 -7.60 7.08 13.18
C CYS A 22 -7.05 7.31 14.62
N LYS A 23 -7.38 6.41 15.58
CA LYS A 23 -7.20 6.60 17.04
C LYS A 23 -5.79 7.10 17.42
N LYS A 24 -5.72 7.77 18.59
CA LYS A 24 -4.61 8.38 19.37
C LYS A 24 -3.13 8.25 18.94
N ASN A 25 -2.72 7.21 18.22
CA ASN A 25 -1.35 6.92 17.79
C ASN A 25 -1.15 6.98 16.26
N LYS A 26 -2.10 7.51 15.47
CA LYS A 26 -2.05 7.59 13.99
C LYS A 26 -1.87 6.23 13.30
N SER A 27 -2.06 5.14 14.03
CA SER A 27 -1.93 3.78 13.50
C SER A 27 -3.27 3.33 12.94
N HIS A 28 -3.24 2.80 11.73
CA HIS A 28 -4.41 2.24 11.09
C HIS A 28 -4.51 0.76 11.43
N GLN A 29 -5.69 0.33 11.87
CA GLN A 29 -6.04 -1.08 11.97
C GLN A 29 -6.60 -1.52 10.62
N TRP A 30 -5.80 -2.24 9.85
CA TRP A 30 -6.14 -2.66 8.50
C TRP A 30 -6.87 -4.00 8.50
N ILE A 31 -8.05 -4.03 7.89
CA ILE A 31 -8.76 -5.25 7.51
C ILE A 31 -8.40 -5.53 6.06
N ILE A 32 -7.61 -6.58 5.83
CA ILE A 32 -7.10 -6.97 4.51
C ILE A 32 -8.00 -8.07 3.95
N GLU A 33 -8.44 -7.91 2.70
CA GLU A 33 -9.29 -8.86 2.01
C GLU A 33 -8.54 -10.16 1.67
N ALA A 34 -9.30 -11.17 1.22
CA ALA A 34 -8.72 -12.40 0.72
C ALA A 34 -7.77 -12.10 -0.47
N PRO A 35 -6.68 -12.86 -0.62
CA PRO A 35 -5.71 -12.62 -1.66
C PRO A 35 -6.32 -12.83 -3.05
N ASN A 36 -6.19 -11.81 -3.90
CA ASN A 36 -6.59 -11.85 -5.31
C ASN A 36 -5.43 -11.42 -6.21
N GLY A 37 -4.38 -12.26 -6.25
CA GLY A 37 -3.18 -12.00 -7.06
C GLY A 37 -1.99 -11.49 -6.23
N PRO A 38 -1.12 -10.63 -6.80
CA PRO A 38 0.14 -10.23 -6.16
C PRO A 38 -0.06 -9.30 -4.95
N ALA A 39 -1.20 -8.63 -4.85
CA ALA A 39 -1.54 -7.75 -3.75
C ALA A 39 -3.00 -7.94 -3.30
N SER A 40 -3.27 -7.49 -2.07
CA SER A 40 -4.60 -7.50 -1.46
C SER A 40 -4.99 -6.08 -1.07
N SER A 41 -6.28 -5.77 -1.22
CA SER A 41 -6.84 -4.49 -0.77
C SER A 41 -7.07 -4.54 0.74
N GLY A 42 -6.78 -3.44 1.43
CA GLY A 42 -7.03 -3.29 2.85
C GLY A 42 -7.76 -1.99 3.16
N LYS A 43 -8.71 -2.05 4.09
CA LYS A 43 -9.46 -0.89 4.57
C LYS A 43 -9.27 -0.73 6.07
N CYS A 44 -9.11 0.51 6.52
CA CYS A 44 -9.02 0.78 7.94
C CYS A 44 -10.40 0.71 8.60
N ASP A 45 -10.52 -0.10 9.64
CA ASP A 45 -11.78 -0.28 10.39
C ASP A 45 -12.27 0.99 11.09
N ILE A 46 -11.36 1.94 11.36
CA ILE A 46 -11.67 3.13 12.14
C ILE A 46 -12.02 4.32 11.22
N CYS A 47 -11.15 4.61 10.26
CA CYS A 47 -11.24 5.82 9.44
C CYS A 47 -11.58 5.55 7.98
N GLY A 48 -11.72 4.30 7.56
CA GLY A 48 -12.11 3.94 6.19
C GLY A 48 -11.03 4.14 5.13
N ALA A 49 -9.84 4.63 5.50
CA ALA A 49 -8.70 4.74 4.60
C ALA A 49 -8.42 3.40 3.90
N THR A 50 -7.97 3.44 2.65
CA THR A 50 -7.64 2.25 1.85
C THR A 50 -6.15 2.17 1.57
N ARG A 51 -5.59 0.97 1.55
CA ARG A 51 -4.18 0.71 1.21
C ARG A 51 -4.03 -0.66 0.57
N GLU A 52 -3.10 -0.79 -0.36
CA GLU A 52 -2.74 -2.06 -0.98
C GLU A 52 -1.56 -2.72 -0.25
N PHE A 53 -1.63 -4.04 -0.10
CA PHE A 53 -0.64 -4.87 0.61
C PHE A 53 -0.13 -5.99 -0.31
N SER A 54 1.18 -6.08 -0.51
CA SER A 54 1.78 -7.19 -1.27
C SER A 54 1.61 -8.52 -0.54
N ASN A 55 1.26 -9.56 -1.28
CA ASN A 55 1.06 -10.92 -0.76
C ASN A 55 2.37 -11.72 -0.65
N TYR A 56 3.50 -11.10 -0.95
CA TYR A 56 4.83 -11.68 -0.84
C TYR A 56 5.77 -10.68 -0.18
N VAL A 57 6.83 -11.20 0.42
CA VAL A 57 7.94 -10.41 0.97
C VAL A 57 9.14 -10.65 0.07
N GLU A 58 9.80 -9.58 -0.39
CA GLU A 58 10.94 -9.67 -1.32
C GLU A 58 12.22 -10.23 -0.69
N THR A 59 12.28 -10.26 0.64
CA THR A 59 13.38 -10.83 1.42
C THR A 59 12.89 -11.98 2.28
N SER A 60 13.76 -12.96 2.54
CA SER A 60 13.49 -14.05 3.49
C SER A 60 13.15 -13.45 4.85
N ALA A 61 11.87 -13.46 5.22
CA ALA A 61 11.38 -12.93 6.51
C ALA A 61 11.95 -13.69 7.73
N TRP A 62 12.60 -14.84 7.50
CA TRP A 62 13.34 -15.59 8.49
C TRP A 62 14.82 -15.31 8.31
N GLY A 63 15.35 -14.41 9.14
CA GLY A 63 16.72 -13.93 9.08
C GLY A 63 17.75 -15.06 9.16
N TYR A 64 18.25 -15.46 8.01
CA TYR A 64 19.60 -15.99 7.88
C TYR A 64 20.36 -15.06 6.95
N ASP A 65 20.87 -13.96 7.50
CA ASP A 65 22.17 -13.51 7.04
C ASP A 65 23.17 -14.57 7.55
N ILE A 66 23.42 -15.60 6.75
CA ILE A 66 24.68 -16.31 6.92
C ILE A 66 25.72 -15.32 6.45
N SER A 67 26.21 -14.50 7.39
CA SER A 67 27.46 -13.77 7.20
C SER A 67 28.49 -14.82 6.80
N ALA A 68 28.97 -14.71 5.56
CA ALA A 68 29.81 -15.68 4.86
C ALA A 68 31.23 -15.82 5.45
N GLY A 69 31.37 -15.73 6.78
CA GLY A 69 32.64 -15.69 7.50
C GLY A 69 32.80 -16.72 8.62
N GLN A 70 31.81 -17.57 8.91
CA GLN A 70 31.92 -18.61 9.95
C GLN A 70 31.65 -20.02 9.41
N ILE A 71 32.46 -20.43 8.44
CA ILE A 71 32.84 -21.84 8.30
C ILE A 71 34.33 -21.93 8.59
N SER A 72 34.66 -22.03 9.88
CA SER A 72 35.97 -22.54 10.29
C SER A 72 36.04 -24.00 9.86
N SER A 73 36.81 -24.27 8.80
CA SER A 73 37.29 -25.61 8.51
C SER A 73 38.42 -25.91 9.50
N ASP A 74 38.16 -26.80 10.45
CA ASP A 74 39.21 -27.60 11.09
C ASP A 74 39.70 -28.69 10.11
#